data_AF-A0A9D4N7W1-F1
#
_entry.id   AF-A0A9D4N7W1-F1
#
_cell.length_a   1.000
_cell.length_b   1.000
_cell.length_c   1.000
_cell.angle_alpha   90.00
_cell.angle_beta   90.00
_cell.angle_gamma   90.00
#
_symmetry.space_group_name_H-M   'P 1'
#
loop_
_entity.id
_entity.type
_entity.pdbx_description
1 polymer ?
#
loop_
_entity_poly.entity_id
_entity_poly.type
_entity_poly.pdbx_seq_one_letter_code
_entity_poly.pdbx_strand_id
1 'polypeptide(L)'
;MPFVSTLIQPPSSPSGNQPVLLSSGHIPKIPLFSGEDPVPRNAITFYEWRHEVRCLMQDSTYISSQVLQAIRNSLRGTARKLVSLGDSASVDLIFQKLDVNFAEPARKGITMKEFFNASQKLEETVTSFGCRLEAILEQAFEGGHLPRSAKNELMCERLWSGLHSEALKSSTRHKLDSSQQYDQLLKDIRQVEKELKLSNPPKTRAHSNVQIQQQYAKTTQRFRVKIQLSGFRDSIQCGPAV
;
A
#
# COMPACT_ATOMS: atom_id res chain seq x y z
N MET A 1 38.98 -83.05 21.84
CA MET A 1 38.90 -82.42 23.18
C MET A 1 39.77 -81.16 23.17
N PRO A 2 39.37 -80.07 23.87
CA PRO A 2 38.69 -78.93 23.22
C PRO A 2 39.57 -77.65 23.22
N PHE A 3 39.12 -76.41 22.92
CA PHE A 3 37.79 -75.78 22.89
C PHE A 3 37.69 -74.71 21.77
N VAL A 4 36.47 -74.22 21.49
CA VAL A 4 36.21 -72.96 20.76
C VAL A 4 36.06 -71.83 21.79
N SER A 5 36.69 -70.66 21.57
CA SER A 5 36.48 -69.47 22.39
C SER A 5 35.99 -68.29 21.55
N THR A 6 34.92 -67.66 22.03
CA THR A 6 34.05 -66.73 21.29
C THR A 6 34.58 -65.29 21.25
N LEU A 7 34.31 -64.60 20.14
CA LEU A 7 34.46 -63.15 19.99
C LEU A 7 33.61 -62.38 21.01
N ILE A 8 34.22 -61.40 21.70
CA ILE A 8 33.51 -60.34 22.41
C ILE A 8 34.10 -59.00 21.97
N GLN A 9 33.37 -58.26 21.14
CA GLN A 9 33.62 -56.83 20.93
C GLN A 9 32.96 -56.02 22.05
N PRO A 10 33.59 -54.96 22.57
CA PRO A 10 32.94 -54.03 23.49
C PRO A 10 31.89 -53.17 22.74
N PRO A 11 30.78 -52.78 23.41
CA PRO A 11 29.73 -51.99 22.79
C PRO A 11 30.19 -50.56 22.48
N SER A 12 29.87 -50.08 21.28
CA SER A 12 30.11 -48.71 20.84
C SER A 12 29.20 -47.71 21.55
N SER A 13 29.78 -46.79 22.33
CA SER A 13 29.05 -45.69 22.98
C SER A 13 28.50 -44.66 21.97
N PRO A 14 27.20 -44.34 21.98
CA PRO A 14 26.64 -43.22 21.21
C PRO A 14 26.61 -41.95 22.07
N SER A 15 27.61 -41.08 21.93
CA SER A 15 27.62 -39.76 22.59
C SER A 15 27.97 -38.66 21.59
N GLY A 16 26.94 -37.97 21.12
CA GLY A 16 27.04 -36.90 20.13
C GLY A 16 25.69 -36.27 19.88
N ASN A 17 25.04 -35.76 20.94
CA ASN A 17 23.77 -35.03 20.85
C ASN A 17 23.97 -33.72 20.06
N GLN A 18 23.95 -33.81 18.74
CA GLN A 18 23.54 -32.68 17.90
C GLN A 18 22.08 -32.38 18.24
N PRO A 19 21.70 -31.12 18.48
CA PRO A 19 20.29 -30.76 18.55
C PRO A 19 19.68 -30.99 17.17
N VAL A 20 19.03 -32.13 16.99
CA VAL A 20 18.20 -32.39 15.82
C VAL A 20 17.03 -31.41 15.92
N LEU A 21 17.18 -30.26 15.25
CA LEU A 21 16.07 -29.36 14.99
C LEU A 21 15.00 -30.19 14.30
N LEU A 22 13.93 -30.49 15.04
CA LEU A 22 12.74 -31.13 14.54
C LEU A 22 12.06 -30.15 13.60
N SER A 23 12.59 -30.07 12.38
CA SER A 23 12.01 -29.34 11.26
C SER A 23 10.61 -29.93 11.06
N SER A 24 9.61 -29.20 11.52
CA SER A 24 8.23 -29.45 11.16
C SER A 24 8.19 -29.52 9.64
N GLY A 25 7.69 -30.61 9.05
CA GLY A 25 7.65 -30.80 7.59
C GLY A 25 6.78 -29.77 6.83
N HIS A 26 6.23 -28.80 7.56
CA HIS A 26 5.47 -27.67 7.07
C HIS A 26 6.36 -26.64 6.35
N ILE A 27 6.20 -26.54 5.03
CA ILE A 27 6.76 -25.44 4.23
C ILE A 27 6.00 -24.15 4.57
N PRO A 28 6.69 -23.04 4.91
CA PRO A 28 6.02 -21.79 5.24
C PRO A 28 5.24 -21.23 4.04
N LYS A 29 4.13 -20.54 4.31
CA LYS A 29 3.31 -19.90 3.27
C LYS A 29 3.78 -18.47 3.06
N ILE A 30 4.22 -18.17 1.84
CA ILE A 30 4.57 -16.83 1.39
C ILE A 30 3.47 -16.36 0.43
N PRO A 31 2.98 -15.11 0.51
CA PRO A 31 1.97 -14.60 -0.43
C PRO A 31 2.50 -14.60 -1.87
N LEU A 32 1.60 -14.60 -2.87
CA LEU A 32 2.01 -14.73 -4.27
C LEU A 32 2.65 -13.45 -4.81
N PHE A 33 3.71 -13.58 -5.61
CA PHE A 33 4.31 -12.48 -6.35
C PHE A 33 4.42 -12.85 -7.84
N SER A 34 3.83 -12.03 -8.73
CA SER A 34 3.79 -12.30 -10.18
C SER A 34 4.84 -11.54 -10.99
N GLY A 35 5.32 -10.39 -10.51
CA GLY A 35 6.14 -9.48 -11.31
C GLY A 35 5.39 -8.89 -12.51
N GLU A 36 4.09 -8.62 -12.35
CA GLU A 36 3.22 -8.01 -13.36
C GLU A 36 2.73 -6.64 -12.87
N ASP A 37 2.64 -5.67 -13.78
CA ASP A 37 2.10 -4.33 -13.54
C ASP A 37 0.91 -4.11 -14.49
N PRO A 38 -0.31 -3.83 -13.98
CA PRO A 38 -0.67 -3.67 -12.57
C PRO A 38 -0.68 -5.01 -11.80
N VAL A 39 -0.44 -4.92 -10.49
CA VAL A 39 -0.38 -6.11 -9.60
C VAL A 39 -1.73 -6.85 -9.59
N PRO A 40 -1.75 -8.17 -9.88
CA PRO A 40 -2.97 -8.98 -9.83
C PRO A 40 -3.61 -9.03 -8.44
N ARG A 41 -4.95 -9.14 -8.39
CA ARG A 41 -5.76 -9.13 -7.15
C ARG A 41 -5.31 -10.15 -6.08
N ASN A 42 -4.71 -11.26 -6.49
CA ASN A 42 -4.24 -12.34 -5.61
C ASN A 42 -2.72 -12.33 -5.38
N ALA A 43 -2.02 -11.28 -5.80
CA ALA A 43 -0.59 -11.09 -5.64
C ALA A 43 -0.28 -9.82 -4.82
N ILE A 44 0.93 -9.75 -4.28
CA ILE A 44 1.47 -8.60 -3.56
C ILE A 44 2.60 -7.94 -4.37
N THR A 45 3.06 -6.77 -3.93
CA THR A 45 4.20 -6.09 -4.54
C THR A 45 5.51 -6.82 -4.26
N PHE A 46 6.56 -6.48 -5.01
CA PHE A 46 7.88 -7.06 -4.80
C PHE A 46 8.45 -6.75 -3.39
N TYR A 47 8.23 -5.53 -2.88
CA TYR A 47 8.72 -5.11 -1.58
C TYR A 47 8.09 -5.88 -0.42
N GLU A 48 6.76 -6.05 -0.45
CA GLU A 48 6.03 -6.85 0.53
C GLU A 48 6.52 -8.31 0.50
N TRP A 49 6.65 -8.89 -0.70
CA TRP A 49 7.11 -10.28 -0.86
C TRP A 49 8.54 -10.47 -0.33
N ARG A 50 9.43 -9.52 -0.65
CA ARG A 50 10.82 -9.50 -0.20
C ARG A 50 10.95 -9.34 1.31
N HIS A 51 10.05 -8.60 1.95
CA HIS A 51 9.98 -8.49 3.41
C HIS A 51 9.61 -9.84 4.04
N GLU A 52 8.51 -10.46 3.62
CA GLU A 52 8.05 -11.77 4.11
C GLU A 52 9.14 -12.85 4.00
N VAL A 53 9.81 -12.94 2.85
CA VAL A 53 10.87 -13.94 2.64
C VAL A 53 12.07 -13.67 3.56
N ARG A 54 12.43 -12.41 3.81
CA ARG A 54 13.52 -12.07 4.75
C ARG A 54 13.19 -12.41 6.19
N CYS A 55 11.95 -12.19 6.63
CA CYS A 55 11.49 -12.62 7.95
C CYS A 55 11.66 -14.14 8.11
N LEU A 56 11.28 -14.93 7.10
CA LEU A 56 11.48 -16.38 7.09
C LEU A 56 12.95 -16.82 7.02
N MET A 57 13.85 -16.02 6.45
CA MET A 57 15.29 -16.29 6.46
C MET A 57 15.96 -15.96 7.81
N GLN A 58 15.35 -15.08 8.61
CA GLN A 58 15.82 -14.75 9.96
C GLN A 58 15.24 -15.68 11.03
N ASP A 59 14.12 -16.36 10.73
CA ASP A 59 13.49 -17.34 11.60
C ASP A 59 14.27 -18.67 11.62
N SER A 60 14.84 -19.00 12.78
CA SER A 60 15.62 -20.22 13.00
C SER A 60 14.80 -21.53 13.00
N THR A 61 13.47 -21.46 12.90
CA THR A 61 12.62 -22.65 12.82
C THR A 61 12.58 -23.31 11.44
N TYR A 62 12.95 -22.59 10.37
CA TYR A 62 12.92 -23.11 9.00
C TYR A 62 14.33 -23.42 8.45
N ILE A 63 14.48 -24.59 7.84
CA ILE A 63 15.72 -24.93 7.12
C ILE A 63 15.72 -24.33 5.71
N SER A 64 16.91 -24.04 5.16
CA SER A 64 17.05 -23.31 3.88
C SER A 64 16.33 -23.96 2.69
N SER A 65 16.16 -25.29 2.69
CA SER A 65 15.39 -26.01 1.67
C SER A 65 13.88 -25.75 1.76
N GLN A 66 13.32 -25.57 2.96
CA GLN A 66 11.91 -25.21 3.15
C GLN A 66 11.65 -23.78 2.70
N VAL A 67 12.54 -22.83 3.05
CA VAL A 67 12.47 -21.45 2.60
C VAL A 67 12.58 -21.37 1.07
N LEU A 68 13.53 -22.09 0.46
CA LEU A 68 13.68 -22.19 -0.99
C LEU A 68 12.42 -22.75 -1.67
N GLN A 69 11.79 -23.77 -1.08
CA GLN A 69 10.54 -24.31 -1.63
C GLN A 69 9.35 -23.35 -1.47
N ALA A 70 9.27 -22.61 -0.36
CA ALA A 70 8.27 -21.56 -0.15
C ALA A 70 8.41 -20.40 -1.15
N ILE A 71 9.65 -19.97 -1.42
CA ILE A 71 10.00 -19.00 -2.48
C ILE A 71 9.51 -19.53 -3.84
N ARG A 72 9.92 -20.75 -4.23
CA ARG A 72 9.50 -21.36 -5.51
C ARG A 72 7.98 -21.50 -5.63
N ASN A 73 7.29 -21.76 -4.52
CA ASN A 73 5.83 -21.90 -4.46
C ASN A 73 5.08 -20.56 -4.56
N SER A 74 5.66 -19.44 -4.14
CA SER A 74 5.02 -18.11 -4.15
C SER A 74 5.17 -17.36 -5.48
N LEU A 75 6.22 -17.62 -6.26
CA LEU A 75 6.45 -16.93 -7.53
C LEU A 75 5.47 -17.38 -8.64
N ARG A 76 4.91 -16.42 -9.38
CA ARG A 76 4.03 -16.61 -10.56
C ARG A 76 4.44 -15.67 -11.70
N GLY A 77 3.67 -15.64 -12.78
CA GLY A 77 3.82 -14.67 -13.88
C GLY A 77 5.24 -14.55 -14.43
N THR A 78 5.67 -13.31 -14.68
CA THR A 78 7.02 -12.93 -15.10
C THR A 78 8.08 -13.32 -14.07
N ALA A 79 7.81 -13.16 -12.77
CA ALA A 79 8.76 -13.47 -11.71
C ALA A 79 9.16 -14.96 -11.70
N ARG A 80 8.21 -15.88 -11.91
CA ARG A 80 8.52 -17.32 -12.04
C ARG A 80 9.30 -17.64 -13.31
N LYS A 81 8.99 -17.02 -14.45
CA LYS A 81 9.75 -17.20 -15.70
C LYS A 81 11.20 -16.78 -15.51
N LEU A 82 11.43 -15.62 -14.90
CA LEU A 82 12.77 -15.10 -14.60
C LEU A 82 13.57 -16.03 -13.67
N VAL A 83 12.91 -16.73 -12.74
CA VAL A 83 13.53 -17.60 -11.73
C VAL A 83 13.65 -19.07 -12.16
N SER A 84 13.21 -19.44 -13.37
CA SER A 84 13.27 -20.82 -13.91
C SER A 84 14.67 -21.27 -14.36
N LEU A 85 15.71 -20.89 -13.60
CA LEU A 85 17.12 -20.94 -13.97
C LEU A 85 17.85 -22.14 -13.36
N GLY A 86 17.50 -23.33 -13.84
CA GLY A 86 18.21 -24.57 -13.48
C GLY A 86 17.91 -25.10 -12.07
N ASP A 87 18.08 -26.40 -11.91
CA ASP A 87 17.58 -27.15 -10.76
C ASP A 87 18.31 -26.80 -9.44
N SER A 88 19.49 -26.19 -9.56
CA SER A 88 20.42 -25.82 -8.48
C SER A 88 20.40 -24.33 -8.08
N ALA A 89 19.44 -23.53 -8.54
CA ALA A 89 19.32 -22.12 -8.14
C ALA A 89 19.16 -21.96 -6.61
N SER A 90 20.13 -21.27 -5.98
CA SER A 90 20.12 -20.91 -4.55
C SER A 90 19.18 -19.75 -4.25
N VAL A 91 18.82 -19.58 -2.97
CA VAL A 91 17.99 -18.46 -2.49
C VAL A 91 18.60 -17.11 -2.90
N ASP A 92 19.91 -16.93 -2.73
CA ASP A 92 20.61 -15.67 -3.03
C ASP A 92 20.57 -15.33 -4.53
N LEU A 93 20.73 -16.34 -5.40
CA LEU A 93 20.66 -16.13 -6.86
C LEU A 93 19.24 -15.73 -7.30
N ILE A 94 18.21 -16.30 -6.66
CA ILE A 94 16.82 -15.92 -6.88
C ILE A 94 16.60 -14.46 -6.46
N PHE A 95 17.02 -14.10 -5.25
CA PHE A 95 16.94 -12.73 -4.75
C PHE A 95 17.67 -11.74 -5.65
N GLN A 96 18.93 -12.02 -6.00
CA GLN A 96 19.73 -11.13 -6.85
C GLN A 96 19.03 -10.82 -8.17
N LYS A 97 18.41 -11.84 -8.81
CA LYS A 97 17.73 -11.65 -10.09
C LYS A 97 16.39 -10.93 -9.94
N LEU A 98 15.64 -11.20 -8.88
CA LEU A 98 14.40 -10.48 -8.62
C LEU A 98 14.69 -9.01 -8.25
N ASP A 99 15.70 -8.73 -7.40
CA ASP A 99 16.14 -7.36 -7.07
C ASP A 99 16.53 -6.58 -8.34
N VAL A 100 17.31 -7.17 -9.26
CA VAL A 100 17.73 -6.50 -10.51
C VAL A 100 16.55 -6.17 -11.45
N ASN A 101 15.43 -6.89 -11.37
CA ASN A 101 14.30 -6.74 -12.31
C ASN A 101 13.07 -6.06 -11.71
N PHE A 102 12.90 -6.09 -10.39
CA PHE A 102 11.68 -5.64 -9.71
C PHE A 102 11.92 -4.70 -8.50
N ALA A 103 13.15 -4.51 -8.04
CA ALA A 103 13.43 -3.39 -7.15
C ALA A 103 13.48 -2.10 -7.98
N GLU A 104 12.79 -1.05 -7.53
CA GLU A 104 13.06 0.29 -8.02
C GLU A 104 14.54 0.62 -7.73
N PRO A 105 15.31 1.13 -8.70
CA PRO A 105 16.70 1.51 -8.46
C PRO A 105 16.81 2.61 -7.41
N ALA A 106 17.05 2.21 -6.16
CA ALA A 106 17.19 3.09 -5.00
C ALA A 106 18.43 4.01 -5.12
N ARG A 107 18.31 5.05 -5.95
CA ARG A 107 19.30 6.10 -6.08
C ARG A 107 19.20 6.96 -4.83
N LYS A 108 20.11 6.71 -3.87
CA LYS A 108 20.22 7.31 -2.53
C LYS A 108 19.62 8.71 -2.35
N GLY A 109 19.99 9.66 -3.21
CA GLY A 109 19.53 11.05 -3.15
C GLY A 109 18.10 11.30 -3.65
N ILE A 110 17.55 10.42 -4.50
CA ILE A 110 16.17 10.50 -5.00
C ILE A 110 15.19 10.11 -3.90
N THR A 111 15.36 8.96 -3.25
CA THR A 111 14.43 8.48 -2.20
C THR A 111 14.33 9.46 -1.03
N MET A 112 15.45 10.05 -0.60
CA MET A 112 15.43 11.03 0.49
C MET A 112 14.87 12.39 0.05
N LYS A 113 15.15 12.82 -1.18
CA LYS A 113 14.50 14.00 -1.78
C LYS A 113 12.99 13.78 -1.92
N GLU A 114 12.56 12.59 -2.31
CA GLU A 114 11.14 12.22 -2.41
C GLU A 114 10.48 12.28 -1.04
N PHE A 115 11.09 11.68 -0.02
CA PHE A 115 10.61 11.74 1.36
C PHE A 115 10.40 13.20 1.81
N PHE A 116 11.41 14.06 1.69
CA PHE A 116 11.30 15.46 2.12
C PHE A 116 10.35 16.33 1.28
N ASN A 117 10.07 15.95 0.03
CA ASN A 117 9.09 16.63 -0.82
C ASN A 117 7.67 16.01 -0.75
N ALA A 118 7.51 14.91 -0.01
CA ALA A 118 6.23 14.24 0.12
C ALA A 118 5.23 15.10 0.93
N SER A 119 4.12 15.42 0.28
CA SER A 119 2.94 16.04 0.87
C SER A 119 1.72 15.14 0.71
N GLN A 120 0.75 15.30 1.60
CA GLN A 120 -0.55 14.64 1.54
C GLN A 120 -1.33 15.16 0.32
N LYS A 121 -1.90 14.26 -0.49
CA LYS A 121 -2.74 14.64 -1.62
C LYS A 121 -4.14 15.07 -1.14
N LEU A 122 -4.86 15.86 -1.93
CA LEU A 122 -6.14 16.48 -1.54
C LEU A 122 -7.20 15.47 -1.06
N GLU A 123 -7.27 14.30 -1.69
CA GLU A 123 -8.22 13.21 -1.36
C GLU A 123 -7.58 12.07 -0.54
N GLU A 124 -6.32 12.24 -0.11
CA GLU A 124 -5.57 11.21 0.62
C GLU A 124 -5.77 11.38 2.13
N THR A 125 -6.21 10.32 2.81
CA THR A 125 -6.35 10.36 4.28
C THR A 125 -5.00 10.47 4.96
N VAL A 126 -4.96 10.99 6.19
CA VAL A 126 -3.71 11.04 6.99
C VAL A 126 -3.10 9.64 7.16
N THR A 127 -3.92 8.60 7.24
CA THR A 127 -3.45 7.21 7.32
C THR A 127 -2.76 6.78 6.03
N SER A 128 -3.39 7.01 4.88
CA SER A 128 -2.83 6.69 3.55
C SER A 128 -1.51 7.42 3.30
N PHE A 129 -1.43 8.70 3.70
CA PHE A 129 -0.20 9.48 3.62
C PHE A 129 0.90 8.93 4.54
N GLY A 130 0.57 8.58 5.79
CA GLY A 130 1.50 7.95 6.73
C GLY A 130 2.11 6.66 6.20
N CYS A 131 1.27 5.74 5.69
CA CYS A 131 1.75 4.50 5.07
C CYS A 131 2.67 4.75 3.87
N ARG A 132 2.36 5.77 3.05
CA ARG A 132 3.20 6.15 1.90
C ARG A 132 4.54 6.76 2.32
N LEU A 133 4.56 7.62 3.33
CA LEU A 133 5.81 8.14 3.91
C LEU A 133 6.69 7.02 4.45
N GLU A 134 6.09 6.07 5.17
CA GLU A 134 6.81 4.94 5.74
C GLU A 134 7.41 4.04 4.66
N ALA A 135 6.67 3.75 3.58
CA ALA A 135 7.18 2.99 2.44
C ALA A 135 8.40 3.65 1.77
N ILE A 136 8.36 4.98 1.55
CA ILE A 136 9.50 5.73 0.99
C ILE A 136 10.70 5.69 1.95
N LEU A 137 10.47 5.85 3.26
CA LEU A 137 11.54 5.88 4.25
C LEU A 137 12.17 4.50 4.50
N GLU A 138 11.39 3.43 4.45
CA GLU A 138 11.90 2.05 4.59
C GLU A 138 12.86 1.70 3.45
N GLN A 139 12.58 2.12 2.21
CA GLN A 139 13.52 1.99 1.08
C GLN A 139 14.86 2.71 1.34
N ALA A 140 14.84 3.86 2.03
CA ALA A 140 16.07 4.57 2.40
C ALA A 140 16.87 3.85 3.51
N PHE A 141 16.19 3.16 4.44
CA PHE A 141 16.85 2.31 5.43
C PHE A 141 17.48 1.07 4.82
N GLU A 142 16.83 0.43 3.85
CA GLU A 142 17.38 -0.75 3.17
C GLU A 142 18.68 -0.46 2.40
N GLY A 143 18.84 0.74 1.87
CA GLY A 143 20.12 1.17 1.27
C GLY A 143 21.26 1.37 2.30
N GLY A 144 20.96 1.34 3.60
CA GLY A 144 21.92 1.64 4.66
C GLY A 144 22.28 3.13 4.74
N HIS A 145 21.36 4.03 4.42
CA HIS A 145 21.63 5.48 4.32
C HIS A 145 21.29 6.26 5.59
N LEU A 146 20.49 5.67 6.49
CA LEU A 146 20.09 6.27 7.75
C LEU A 146 20.10 5.21 8.86
N PRO A 147 20.40 5.58 10.11
CA PRO A 147 20.19 4.69 11.25
C PRO A 147 18.69 4.58 11.53
N ARG A 148 18.17 3.37 11.80
CA ARG A 148 16.73 3.16 12.10
C ARG A 148 16.24 3.95 13.31
N SER A 149 17.12 4.39 14.21
CA SER A 149 16.78 5.31 15.32
C SER A 149 16.22 6.65 14.85
N ALA A 150 16.62 7.14 13.67
CA ALA A 150 16.10 8.39 13.10
C ALA A 150 14.67 8.26 12.52
N LYS A 151 14.12 7.04 12.39
CA LYS A 151 12.80 6.79 11.78
C LYS A 151 11.71 7.62 12.45
N ASN A 152 11.68 7.63 13.78
CA ASN A 152 10.62 8.27 14.55
C ASN A 152 10.59 9.79 14.36
N GLU A 153 11.74 10.45 14.50
CA GLU A 153 11.87 11.91 14.37
C GLU A 153 11.52 12.38 12.94
N LEU A 154 12.11 11.74 11.93
CA LEU A 154 11.84 12.03 10.52
C LEU A 154 10.37 11.83 10.16
N MET A 155 9.74 10.76 10.64
CA MET A 155 8.33 10.49 10.38
C MET A 155 7.42 11.51 11.08
N CYS A 156 7.73 11.94 12.30
CA CYS A 156 6.98 12.99 13.00
C CYS A 156 7.03 14.33 12.26
N GLU A 157 8.25 14.80 11.95
CA GLU A 157 8.47 16.07 11.25
C GLU A 157 7.78 16.05 9.88
N ARG A 158 8.00 14.98 9.09
CA ARG A 158 7.51 14.89 7.72
C ARG A 158 6.01 14.68 7.62
N LEU A 159 5.42 13.91 8.54
CA LEU A 159 3.96 13.74 8.60
C LEU A 159 3.28 15.09 8.83
N TRP A 160 3.67 15.83 9.88
CA TRP A 160 3.00 17.08 10.24
C TRP A 160 3.23 18.20 9.20
N SER A 161 4.48 18.41 8.78
CA SER A 161 4.81 19.43 7.77
C SER A 161 4.21 19.12 6.39
N GLY A 162 4.02 17.83 6.07
CA GLY A 162 3.45 17.35 4.82
C GLY A 162 1.92 17.35 4.73
N LEU A 163 1.19 17.62 5.82
CA LEU A 163 -0.29 17.66 5.79
C LEU A 163 -0.81 18.72 4.80
N HIS A 164 -1.90 18.41 4.08
CA HIS A 164 -2.48 19.31 3.09
C HIS A 164 -3.38 20.40 3.71
N SER A 165 -3.85 20.17 4.94
CA SER A 165 -4.89 20.97 5.58
C SER A 165 -4.28 21.87 6.65
N GLU A 166 -4.31 23.18 6.41
CA GLU A 166 -3.81 24.19 7.36
C GLU A 166 -4.68 24.25 8.63
N ALA A 167 -5.97 23.93 8.53
CA ALA A 167 -6.84 23.73 9.70
C ALA A 167 -6.37 22.54 10.55
N LEU A 168 -6.00 21.42 9.91
CA LEU A 168 -5.48 20.25 10.61
C LEU A 168 -4.12 20.55 11.25
N LYS A 169 -3.19 21.17 10.52
CA LYS A 169 -1.86 21.59 11.04
C LYS A 169 -1.96 22.50 12.26
N SER A 170 -2.81 23.53 12.19
CA SER A 170 -2.97 24.49 13.28
C SER A 170 -3.59 23.84 14.52
N SER A 171 -4.62 23.00 14.36
CA SER A 171 -5.19 22.22 15.47
C SER A 171 -4.23 21.19 16.06
N THR A 172 -3.28 20.64 15.30
CA THR A 172 -2.37 19.57 15.78
C THR A 172 -0.95 20.04 16.11
N ARG A 173 -0.61 21.33 15.97
CA ARG A 173 0.75 21.82 16.23
C ARG A 173 1.28 21.45 17.62
N HIS A 174 0.49 21.72 18.66
CA HIS A 174 0.82 21.36 20.04
C HIS A 174 0.97 19.84 20.27
N LYS A 175 0.42 19.00 19.36
CA LYS A 175 0.59 17.54 19.39
C LYS A 175 1.95 17.11 18.84
N LEU A 176 2.53 17.84 17.89
CA LEU A 176 3.91 17.61 17.44
C LEU A 176 4.90 17.86 18.59
N ASP A 177 4.73 18.98 19.31
CA ASP A 177 5.63 19.37 20.41
C ASP A 177 5.54 18.44 21.63
N SER A 178 4.39 17.76 21.82
CA SER A 178 4.15 16.84 22.96
C SER A 178 4.27 15.35 22.62
N SER A 179 4.17 14.96 21.34
CA SER A 179 4.26 13.56 20.91
C SER A 179 5.69 13.19 20.52
N GLN A 180 6.43 12.58 21.45
CA GLN A 180 7.75 12.02 21.15
C GLN A 180 7.70 10.76 20.27
N GLN A 181 6.52 10.24 19.91
CA GLN A 181 6.36 8.97 19.18
C GLN A 181 5.40 9.13 18.00
N TYR A 182 5.84 8.68 16.82
CA TYR A 182 5.10 8.76 15.55
C TYR A 182 3.69 8.15 15.64
N ASP A 183 3.56 6.96 16.24
CA ASP A 183 2.29 6.26 16.36
C ASP A 183 1.25 7.06 17.16
N GLN A 184 1.71 7.83 18.17
CA GLN A 184 0.83 8.67 18.95
C GLN A 184 0.44 9.93 18.18
N LEU A 185 1.41 10.58 17.52
CA LEU A 185 1.15 11.74 16.67
C LEU A 185 0.16 11.39 15.54
N LEU A 186 0.32 10.24 14.89
CA LEU A 186 -0.58 9.75 13.84
C LEU A 186 -2.01 9.51 14.37
N LYS A 187 -2.16 8.92 15.56
CA LYS A 187 -3.48 8.73 16.21
C LYS A 187 -4.14 10.09 16.50
N ASP A 188 -3.41 11.02 17.09
CA ASP A 188 -3.90 12.34 17.46
C ASP A 188 -4.31 13.16 16.23
N ILE A 189 -3.50 13.18 15.17
CA ILE A 189 -3.84 13.87 13.92
C ILE A 189 -5.09 13.23 13.27
N ARG A 190 -5.22 11.90 13.25
CA ARG A 190 -6.41 11.21 12.71
C ARG A 190 -7.69 11.51 13.50
N GLN A 191 -7.59 11.68 14.81
CA GLN A 191 -8.72 12.07 15.65
C GLN A 191 -9.21 13.47 15.26
N VAL A 192 -8.30 14.44 15.14
CA VAL A 192 -8.64 15.81 14.70
C VAL A 192 -9.14 15.83 13.25
N GLU A 193 -8.56 15.02 12.35
CA GLU A 193 -9.04 14.86 10.96
C GLU A 193 -10.52 14.44 10.93
N LYS A 194 -10.91 13.51 11.81
CA LYS A 194 -12.30 13.05 11.94
C LYS A 194 -13.21 14.14 12.52
N GLU A 195 -12.78 14.87 13.55
CA GLU A 195 -13.53 15.97 14.16
C GLU A 195 -13.77 17.12 13.17
N LEU A 196 -12.77 17.50 12.39
CA LEU A 196 -12.89 18.51 11.34
C LEU A 196 -13.85 18.08 10.22
N LYS A 197 -13.85 16.80 9.83
CA LYS A 197 -14.79 16.23 8.85
C LYS A 197 -16.24 16.18 9.36
N LEU A 198 -16.45 16.10 10.67
CA LEU A 198 -17.77 16.16 11.31
C LEU A 198 -18.27 17.61 11.48
N SER A 199 -17.37 18.53 11.82
CA SER A 199 -17.68 19.97 12.00
C SER A 199 -17.94 20.67 10.66
N ASN A 200 -17.17 20.32 9.62
CA ASN A 200 -17.38 20.75 8.24
C ASN A 200 -17.81 19.55 7.37
N PRO A 201 -19.06 19.08 7.47
CA PRO A 201 -19.54 18.01 6.61
C PRO A 201 -19.39 18.46 5.15
N PRO A 202 -18.90 17.59 4.25
CA PRO A 202 -18.76 17.94 2.84
C PRO A 202 -20.14 18.36 2.32
N LYS A 203 -20.24 19.58 1.79
CA LYS A 203 -21.46 20.08 1.16
C LYS A 203 -21.83 19.13 0.03
N THR A 204 -22.74 18.19 0.30
CA THR A 204 -23.32 17.32 -0.71
C THR A 204 -23.82 18.19 -1.85
N ARG A 205 -23.38 17.90 -3.08
CA ARG A 205 -23.89 18.52 -4.32
C ARG A 205 -25.33 18.06 -4.60
N ALA A 206 -26.22 18.30 -3.66
CA ALA A 206 -27.68 18.16 -3.81
C ALA A 206 -28.33 19.47 -4.29
N HIS A 207 -27.66 20.62 -4.11
CA HIS A 207 -28.20 21.94 -4.46
C HIS A 207 -28.06 22.35 -5.94
N SER A 208 -27.39 21.56 -6.80
CA SER A 208 -27.28 21.86 -8.24
C SER A 208 -28.49 21.43 -9.08
N ASN A 209 -29.34 20.51 -8.61
CA ASN A 209 -30.50 20.03 -9.39
C ASN A 209 -31.79 20.85 -9.18
N VAL A 210 -31.94 21.56 -8.04
CA VAL A 210 -33.18 22.32 -7.76
C VAL A 210 -33.26 23.61 -8.59
N GLN A 211 -32.13 24.29 -8.84
CA GLN A 211 -32.11 25.52 -9.65
C GLN A 211 -32.31 25.24 -11.15
N ILE A 212 -31.76 24.13 -11.66
CA ILE A 212 -31.90 23.75 -13.08
C ILE A 212 -33.38 23.44 -13.42
N GLN A 213 -34.10 22.70 -12.56
CA GLN A 213 -35.53 22.44 -12.79
C GLN A 213 -36.40 23.71 -12.72
N GLN A 214 -36.08 24.67 -11.85
CA GLN A 214 -36.81 25.95 -11.79
C GLN A 214 -36.59 26.83 -13.04
N GLN A 215 -35.46 26.70 -13.73
CA GLN A 215 -35.19 27.42 -14.97
C GLN A 215 -35.99 26.82 -16.15
N TYR A 216 -36.12 25.49 -16.24
CA TYR A 216 -36.96 24.85 -17.25
C TYR A 216 -38.46 25.12 -17.07
N ALA A 217 -38.94 25.21 -15.82
CA ALA A 217 -40.33 25.60 -15.54
C ALA A 217 -40.67 27.02 -16.05
N LYS A 218 -39.78 28.00 -15.82
CA LYS A 218 -39.96 29.40 -16.27
C LYS A 218 -39.84 29.57 -17.78
N THR A 219 -38.99 28.80 -18.45
CA THR A 219 -38.86 28.83 -19.92
C THR A 219 -40.08 28.21 -20.61
N THR A 220 -40.63 27.11 -20.06
CA THR A 220 -41.80 26.42 -20.63
C THR A 220 -43.07 27.28 -20.58
N GLN A 221 -43.28 28.08 -19.53
CA GLN A 221 -44.40 29.03 -19.48
C GLN A 221 -44.29 30.15 -20.54
N ARG A 222 -43.08 30.64 -20.86
CA ARG A 222 -42.91 31.70 -21.88
C ARG A 222 -43.25 31.26 -23.30
N PHE A 223 -43.04 29.98 -23.65
CA PHE A 223 -43.44 29.45 -24.96
C PHE A 223 -44.95 29.21 -25.08
N ARG A 224 -45.62 28.79 -23.99
CA ARG A 224 -47.06 28.50 -24.03
C ARG A 224 -47.94 29.74 -24.18
N VAL A 225 -47.48 30.92 -23.70
CA VAL A 225 -48.20 32.19 -23.88
C VAL A 225 -48.07 32.74 -25.31
N LYS A 226 -46.94 32.52 -26.00
CA LYS A 226 -46.74 33.05 -27.37
C LYS A 226 -47.57 32.33 -28.45
N ILE A 227 -47.86 31.05 -28.29
CA ILE A 227 -48.67 30.29 -29.27
C ILE A 227 -50.16 30.66 -29.20
N GLN A 228 -50.64 31.18 -28.07
CA GLN A 228 -52.05 31.51 -27.86
C GLN A 228 -52.43 32.96 -28.21
N LEU A 229 -51.45 33.80 -28.58
CA LEU A 229 -51.66 35.20 -28.99
C LEU A 229 -51.53 35.42 -30.51
N SER A 230 -51.09 34.42 -31.28
CA SER A 230 -50.99 34.48 -32.74
C SER A 230 -52.18 33.86 -33.48
N GLY A 231 -53.24 33.45 -32.76
CA GLY A 231 -54.42 32.78 -33.31
C GLY A 231 -55.72 33.58 -33.26
N PHE A 232 -55.67 34.90 -33.02
CA PHE A 232 -56.85 35.73 -32.77
C PHE A 232 -56.85 37.07 -33.52
N ARG A 233 -56.50 37.03 -34.81
CA ARG A 233 -56.83 38.06 -35.81
C ARG A 233 -56.98 37.39 -37.16
N ASP A 234 -58.24 37.18 -37.57
CA ASP A 234 -58.73 37.28 -38.96
C ASP A 234 -60.21 36.88 -39.01
N SER A 235 -61.10 37.89 -39.02
CA SER A 235 -62.45 37.89 -39.64
C SER A 235 -63.33 39.01 -39.09
N ILE A 236 -63.18 40.24 -39.59
CA ILE A 236 -64.27 41.22 -39.64
C ILE A 236 -64.33 41.84 -41.04
N GLN A 237 -65.32 41.37 -41.79
CA GLN A 237 -66.12 42.06 -42.82
C GLN A 237 -65.50 43.21 -43.62
N CYS A 238 -65.37 43.00 -44.94
CA CYS A 238 -65.54 44.08 -45.91
C CYS A 238 -67.02 44.46 -46.02
N GLY A 239 -67.33 45.75 -45.88
CA GLY A 239 -68.59 46.35 -46.32
C GLY A 239 -68.40 47.09 -47.67
N PRO A 240 -69.45 47.30 -48.47
CA PRO A 240 -69.34 47.84 -49.83
C PRO A 240 -69.46 49.38 -49.91
N ALA A 241 -68.74 49.97 -50.87
CA ALA A 241 -68.80 51.37 -51.32
C ALA A 241 -67.83 51.51 -52.53
N VAL A 242 -68.14 52.12 -53.69
CA VAL A 242 -69.39 52.68 -54.28
C VAL A 242 -69.41 52.26 -55.75
#